data_AF-A0A7K9KRB8-F1
#
_entry.id   AF-A0A7K9KRB8-F1
#
_cell.length_a   1.000
_cell.length_b   1.000
_cell.length_c   1.000
_cell.angle_alpha   90.00
_cell.angle_beta   90.00
_cell.angle_gamma   90.00
#
_symmetry.space_group_name_H-M   'P 1'
#
loop_
_entity.id
_entity.type
_entity.pdbx_description
1 polymer ?
#
loop_
_entity_poly.entity_id
_entity_poly.type
_entity_poly.pdbx_seq_one_letter_code
_entity_poly.pdbx_strand_id
1 'polypeptide(L)'
;QFLSVCAPLTQEHPEVLLFLSSRHLRAHPDFRGSAEFRNILGRLLRRVRDRPRKVYVYINELCTVLKARALRRRLALRSAPPSTDRCPPSTDQCPHGACPGSSRRPPGASQCPPASSRHPDGAEPAGASSRQPGEPSHHSSPRPEEPRRSGGSRRQIRHLEHLLRVYASEIRRLQERELDLAELDSADSPYLQENRLKRRMMRIFRRLCQLKECSSLTGRVLEQRIRFRGTRYPEVNRRIERFINRPDAFPDYSDILREIRGASARHGLGLGRRQMENMAQEAFREVGNRLQERRHLDLVYNFGSHLTDQYRPG
;
A
#
# COMPACT_ATOMS: atom_id res chain seq x y z
N GLN A 1 37.70 18.80 -20.35
CA GLN A 1 38.25 19.63 -19.25
C GLN A 1 37.99 19.05 -17.85
N PHE A 2 36.76 18.76 -17.42
CA PHE A 2 36.53 18.15 -16.09
C PHE A 2 37.14 16.75 -15.98
N LEU A 3 36.88 15.87 -16.96
CA LEU A 3 37.45 14.51 -17.00
C LEU A 3 38.98 14.51 -17.01
N SER A 4 39.62 15.44 -17.74
CA SER A 4 41.08 15.54 -17.80
C SER A 4 41.70 15.99 -16.46
N VAL A 5 40.99 16.78 -15.65
CA VAL A 5 41.44 17.16 -14.30
C VAL A 5 41.24 16.01 -13.31
N CYS A 6 40.18 15.20 -13.48
CA CYS A 6 39.93 14.04 -12.64
C CYS A 6 40.81 12.83 -12.98
N ALA A 7 41.26 12.69 -14.22
CA ALA A 7 42.06 11.55 -14.68
C ALA A 7 43.31 11.23 -13.82
N PRO A 8 44.21 12.19 -13.55
CA PRO A 8 45.37 11.90 -12.69
C PRO A 8 45.00 11.65 -11.22
N LEU A 9 43.80 12.04 -10.78
CA LEU A 9 43.33 11.88 -9.40
C LEU A 9 42.52 10.60 -9.18
N THR A 10 42.23 9.85 -10.24
CA THR A 10 41.39 8.64 -10.23
C THR A 10 42.14 7.43 -10.81
N GLN A 11 43.47 7.42 -10.70
CA GLN A 11 44.33 6.36 -11.26
C GLN A 11 44.02 4.97 -10.70
N GLU A 12 43.58 4.88 -9.45
CA GLU A 12 43.18 3.61 -8.83
C GLU A 12 41.87 3.05 -9.40
N HIS A 13 41.01 3.90 -9.98
CA HIS A 13 39.69 3.55 -10.51
C HIS A 13 39.36 4.29 -11.83
N PRO A 14 40.05 3.96 -12.94
CA PRO A 14 39.83 4.63 -14.24
C PRO A 14 38.41 4.40 -14.80
N GLU A 15 37.75 3.31 -14.42
CA GLU A 15 36.36 2.98 -14.79
C GLU A 15 35.36 4.08 -14.41
N VAL A 16 35.67 4.88 -13.39
CA VAL A 16 34.81 5.98 -12.92
C VAL A 16 34.66 7.07 -14.00
N LEU A 17 35.69 7.31 -14.81
CA LEU A 17 35.64 8.31 -15.89
C LEU A 17 34.79 7.82 -17.07
N LEU A 18 34.87 6.51 -17.38
CA LEU A 18 34.02 5.87 -18.38
C LEU A 18 32.56 5.91 -17.95
N PHE A 19 32.29 5.59 -16.68
CA PHE A 19 30.96 5.66 -16.08
C PHE A 19 30.39 7.08 -16.14
N LEU A 20 31.18 8.09 -15.74
CA LEU A 20 30.75 9.49 -15.79
C LEU A 20 30.45 9.95 -17.22
N SER A 21 31.25 9.52 -18.20
CA SER A 21 31.02 9.80 -19.63
C SER A 21 29.72 9.19 -20.15
N SER A 22 29.45 7.92 -19.79
CA SER A 22 28.18 7.24 -20.10
C SER A 22 26.97 7.97 -19.48
N ARG A 23 27.09 8.42 -18.22
CA ARG A 23 26.04 9.20 -17.54
C ARG A 23 25.82 10.56 -18.21
N HIS A 24 26.87 11.22 -18.69
CA HIS A 24 26.75 12.48 -19.43
C HIS A 24 26.00 12.28 -20.75
N LEU A 25 26.29 11.20 -21.49
CA LEU A 25 25.60 10.90 -22.76
C LEU A 25 24.10 10.62 -22.55
N ARG A 26 23.72 10.04 -21.40
CA ARG A 26 22.34 9.75 -21.02
C ARG A 26 21.56 10.97 -20.48
N ALA A 27 22.23 12.07 -20.20
CA ALA A 27 21.61 13.32 -19.76
C ALA A 27 20.89 14.02 -20.93
N HIS A 28 19.81 14.76 -20.62
CA HIS A 28 19.02 15.46 -21.63
C HIS A 28 19.91 16.42 -22.46
N PRO A 29 19.83 16.44 -23.80
CA PRO A 29 20.63 17.33 -24.65
C PRO A 29 20.53 18.82 -24.25
N ASP A 30 19.32 19.32 -24.01
CA ASP A 30 19.11 20.72 -23.58
C ASP A 30 19.80 21.04 -22.26
N PHE A 31 19.80 20.10 -21.31
CA PHE A 31 20.51 20.28 -20.05
C PHE A 31 22.03 20.30 -20.28
N ARG A 32 22.56 19.41 -21.12
CA ARG A 32 24.00 19.38 -21.46
C ARG A 32 24.47 20.67 -22.12
N GLY A 33 23.62 21.31 -22.92
CA GLY A 33 23.89 22.61 -23.55
C GLY A 33 23.59 23.83 -22.67
N SER A 34 22.96 23.64 -21.51
CA SER A 34 22.46 24.75 -20.68
C SER A 34 23.57 25.51 -19.94
N ALA A 35 23.28 26.79 -19.65
CA ALA A 35 24.11 27.59 -18.74
C ALA A 35 24.14 26.98 -17.32
N GLU A 36 23.06 26.34 -16.87
CA GLU A 36 22.96 25.62 -15.60
C GLU A 36 24.08 24.57 -15.48
N PHE A 37 24.23 23.71 -16.49
CA PHE A 37 25.24 22.66 -16.49
C PHE A 37 26.68 23.21 -16.53
N ARG A 38 26.92 24.26 -17.33
CA ARG A 38 28.23 24.93 -17.36
C ARG A 38 28.60 25.54 -16.00
N ASN A 39 27.65 26.16 -15.30
CA ASN A 39 27.85 26.72 -13.96
C ASN A 39 28.19 25.64 -12.94
N ILE A 40 27.50 24.49 -12.99
CA ILE A 40 27.76 23.34 -12.13
C ILE A 40 29.17 22.79 -12.38
N LEU A 41 29.54 22.57 -13.65
CA LEU A 41 30.90 22.12 -14.00
C LEU A 41 31.97 23.11 -13.56
N GLY A 42 31.74 24.43 -13.75
CA GLY A 42 32.67 25.47 -13.32
C GLY A 42 32.85 25.52 -11.79
N ARG A 43 31.79 25.26 -11.02
CA ARG A 43 31.86 25.14 -9.56
C ARG A 43 32.64 23.90 -9.14
N LEU A 44 32.37 22.75 -9.76
CA LEU A 44 33.04 21.48 -9.43
C LEU A 44 34.51 21.50 -9.83
N LEU A 45 34.87 22.08 -10.98
CA LEU A 45 36.26 22.27 -11.41
C LEU A 45 37.08 23.05 -10.38
N ARG A 46 36.54 24.15 -9.85
CA ARG A 46 37.21 24.92 -8.79
C ARG A 46 37.40 24.09 -7.52
N ARG A 47 36.36 23.40 -7.06
CA ARG A 47 36.42 22.55 -5.86
C ARG A 47 37.41 21.38 -5.99
N VAL A 48 37.51 20.77 -7.17
CA VAL A 48 38.50 19.70 -7.43
C VAL A 48 39.91 20.26 -7.35
N ARG A 49 40.17 21.45 -7.88
CA ARG A 49 41.48 22.12 -7.81
C ARG A 49 41.84 22.53 -6.38
N ASP A 50 40.90 23.06 -5.62
CA ASP A 50 41.14 23.50 -4.24
C ASP A 50 41.32 22.31 -3.27
N ARG A 51 40.60 21.21 -3.50
CA ARG A 51 40.57 20.04 -2.60
C ARG A 51 40.57 18.73 -3.40
N PRO A 52 41.71 18.32 -3.99
CA PRO A 52 41.78 17.15 -4.87
C PRO A 52 41.48 15.83 -4.16
N ARG A 53 41.74 15.73 -2.85
CA ARG A 53 41.43 14.53 -2.03
C ARG A 53 39.94 14.16 -2.00
N LYS A 54 39.04 15.09 -2.36
CA LYS A 54 37.58 14.84 -2.41
C LYS A 54 37.05 14.62 -3.83
N VAL A 55 37.93 14.27 -4.78
CA VAL A 55 37.55 14.11 -6.21
C VAL A 55 36.34 13.19 -6.40
N TYR A 56 36.26 12.06 -5.69
CA TYR A 56 35.14 11.12 -5.79
C TYR A 56 33.81 11.71 -5.29
N VAL A 57 33.84 12.61 -4.29
CA VAL A 57 32.64 13.31 -3.82
C VAL A 57 32.11 14.24 -4.91
N TYR A 58 33.00 14.95 -5.60
CA TYR A 58 32.62 15.87 -6.68
C TYR A 58 32.16 15.13 -7.93
N ILE A 59 32.79 13.99 -8.24
CA ILE A 59 32.33 13.08 -9.30
C ILE A 59 30.93 12.56 -8.97
N ASN A 60 30.66 12.17 -7.72
CA ASN A 60 29.35 11.69 -7.30
C ASN A 60 28.29 12.81 -7.31
N GLU A 61 28.65 14.03 -6.93
CA GLU A 61 27.78 15.23 -7.07
C GLU A 61 27.38 15.42 -8.53
N LEU A 62 28.33 15.35 -9.45
CA LEU A 62 28.08 15.45 -10.90
C LEU A 62 27.22 14.29 -11.41
N CYS A 63 27.50 13.06 -10.99
CA CYS A 63 26.71 11.87 -11.35
C CYS A 63 25.26 12.01 -10.90
N THR A 64 25.03 12.55 -9.71
CA THR A 64 23.69 12.76 -9.15
C THR A 64 22.91 13.78 -9.97
N VAL A 65 23.54 14.89 -10.33
CA VAL A 65 22.95 15.93 -11.20
C VAL A 65 22.59 15.36 -12.58
N LEU A 66 23.52 14.62 -13.20
CA LEU A 66 23.29 13.99 -14.51
C LEU A 66 22.18 12.94 -14.45
N LYS A 67 22.09 12.16 -13.37
CA LYS A 67 21.03 11.16 -13.14
C LYS A 67 19.66 11.82 -12.96
N ALA A 68 19.59 12.95 -12.25
CA ALA A 68 18.35 13.69 -12.04
C ALA A 68 17.79 14.28 -13.35
N ARG A 69 18.67 14.66 -14.29
CA ARG A 69 18.33 15.21 -15.61
C ARG A 69 18.58 14.21 -16.75
N ALA A 70 18.61 12.92 -16.43
CA ALA A 70 18.71 11.85 -17.43
C ALA A 70 17.40 11.75 -18.22
N LEU A 71 17.51 11.37 -19.50
CA LEU A 71 16.35 10.96 -20.28
C LEU A 71 15.68 9.79 -19.55
N ARG A 72 14.61 10.05 -18.81
CA ARG A 72 13.70 9.00 -18.37
C ARG A 72 13.14 8.43 -19.67
N ARG A 73 13.60 7.24 -20.09
CA ARG A 73 12.83 6.43 -21.03
C ARG A 73 11.52 6.10 -20.31
N ARG A 74 10.56 7.00 -20.46
CA ARG A 74 9.15 6.71 -20.24
C ARG A 74 8.89 5.62 -21.27
N LEU A 75 8.80 4.37 -20.83
CA LEU A 75 8.05 3.37 -21.57
C LEU A 75 6.67 3.99 -21.74
N ALA A 76 6.42 4.60 -22.91
CA ALA A 76 5.13 5.08 -23.29
C ALA A 76 4.23 3.84 -23.33
N LEU A 77 3.41 3.67 -22.29
CA LEU A 77 2.19 2.90 -22.42
C LEU A 77 1.43 3.56 -23.58
N ARG A 78 1.34 2.85 -24.71
CA ARG A 78 0.54 3.24 -25.87
C ARG A 78 -0.84 3.67 -25.37
N SER A 79 -1.15 4.96 -25.48
CA SER A 79 -2.52 5.44 -25.39
C SER A 79 -3.29 4.81 -26.54
N ALA A 80 -4.38 4.11 -26.21
CA ALA A 80 -5.34 3.61 -27.19
C ALA A 80 -5.93 4.78 -27.99
N PRO A 81 -6.24 4.60 -29.29
CA PRO A 81 -6.84 5.65 -30.09
C PRO A 81 -8.26 5.96 -29.61
N PRO A 82 -8.75 7.21 -29.77
CA PRO A 82 -10.13 7.56 -29.45
C PRO A 82 -11.09 6.90 -30.45
N SER A 83 -12.04 6.14 -29.92
CA SER A 83 -13.18 5.63 -30.67
C SER A 83 -14.00 6.79 -31.24
N THR A 84 -14.14 6.78 -32.57
CA THR A 84 -15.06 7.63 -33.31
C THR A 84 -16.43 6.96 -33.30
N ASP A 85 -17.29 7.33 -32.34
CA ASP A 85 -18.74 7.10 -32.49
C ASP A 85 -19.36 8.36 -33.06
N ARG A 86 -19.59 8.31 -34.37
CA ARG A 86 -20.52 9.18 -35.10
C ARG A 86 -21.94 8.72 -34.77
N CYS A 87 -22.79 9.63 -34.32
CA CYS A 87 -24.24 9.59 -34.57
C CYS A 87 -24.66 10.93 -35.18
N PRO A 88 -25.65 10.96 -36.11
CA PRO A 88 -25.91 12.08 -36.99
C PRO A 88 -26.87 13.12 -36.38
N PRO A 89 -26.89 14.37 -36.88
CA PRO A 89 -27.87 15.36 -36.48
C PRO A 89 -29.18 15.14 -37.27
N SER A 90 -30.32 15.27 -36.59
CA SER A 90 -31.62 15.44 -37.24
C SER A 90 -32.17 16.81 -36.88
N THR A 91 -32.58 17.48 -37.94
CA THR A 91 -32.92 18.88 -38.10
C THR A 91 -34.26 19.25 -37.45
N ASP A 92 -34.37 20.55 -37.16
CA ASP A 92 -35.54 21.30 -36.73
C ASP A 92 -36.91 20.84 -37.26
N GLN A 93 -37.90 20.86 -36.37
CA GLN A 93 -39.10 21.70 -36.53
C GLN A 93 -39.97 21.70 -35.26
N CYS A 94 -40.12 22.88 -34.67
CA CYS A 94 -41.28 23.22 -33.84
C CYS A 94 -42.43 23.68 -34.75
N PRO A 95 -43.69 23.55 -34.28
CA PRO A 95 -44.46 24.78 -34.14
C PRO A 95 -45.28 24.87 -32.83
N HIS A 96 -45.31 26.10 -32.31
CA HIS A 96 -46.41 26.79 -31.62
C HIS A 96 -47.14 26.14 -30.43
N GLY A 97 -47.15 26.88 -29.30
CA GLY A 97 -48.29 26.85 -28.37
C GLY A 97 -48.02 27.26 -26.92
N ALA A 98 -48.14 28.57 -26.64
CA ALA A 98 -48.62 29.19 -25.39
C ALA A 98 -47.92 28.92 -24.02
N CYS A 99 -47.29 29.97 -23.49
CA CYS A 99 -47.10 30.27 -22.05
C CYS A 99 -48.48 30.62 -21.39
N PRO A 100 -48.61 30.95 -20.07
CA PRO A 100 -47.59 31.21 -19.03
C PRO A 100 -47.94 30.75 -17.58
N GLY A 101 -47.03 30.98 -16.61
CA GLY A 101 -47.43 31.25 -15.22
C GLY A 101 -46.41 30.92 -14.12
N SER A 102 -45.71 31.97 -13.63
CA SER A 102 -45.37 32.34 -12.23
C SER A 102 -45.39 31.29 -11.10
N SER A 103 -44.63 31.36 -10.00
CA SER A 103 -43.66 32.29 -9.39
C SER A 103 -43.31 31.70 -8.00
N ARG A 104 -42.16 32.11 -7.46
CA ARG A 104 -41.82 32.30 -6.01
C ARG A 104 -41.47 31.08 -5.11
N ARG A 105 -40.32 31.25 -4.44
CA ARG A 105 -39.76 30.55 -3.23
C ARG A 105 -40.45 31.04 -1.91
N PRO A 106 -39.91 30.77 -0.68
CA PRO A 106 -39.79 29.56 0.18
C PRO A 106 -40.44 29.83 1.59
N PRO A 107 -39.88 29.44 2.77
CA PRO A 107 -39.63 28.14 3.44
C PRO A 107 -40.45 27.94 4.76
N GLY A 108 -40.40 26.77 5.42
CA GLY A 108 -40.87 26.65 6.81
C GLY A 108 -40.97 25.23 7.43
N ALA A 109 -40.04 24.96 8.38
CA ALA A 109 -40.18 24.30 9.69
C ALA A 109 -40.93 22.95 9.94
N SER A 110 -40.29 22.17 10.81
CA SER A 110 -40.85 21.38 11.94
C SER A 110 -40.93 19.84 11.86
N GLN A 111 -39.95 19.24 12.56
CA GLN A 111 -40.07 18.40 13.77
C GLN A 111 -40.80 17.04 13.73
N CYS A 112 -40.08 16.03 14.24
CA CYS A 112 -40.52 14.71 14.69
C CYS A 112 -41.46 14.76 15.92
N PRO A 113 -42.08 13.60 16.26
CA PRO A 113 -42.10 13.17 17.65
C PRO A 113 -41.78 11.67 17.88
N PRO A 114 -41.50 11.27 19.15
CA PRO A 114 -41.12 9.91 19.57
C PRO A 114 -42.23 9.17 20.34
N ALA A 115 -42.05 7.87 20.63
CA ALA A 115 -42.86 7.14 21.62
C ALA A 115 -42.02 6.15 22.44
N SER A 116 -42.28 6.13 23.74
CA SER A 116 -41.56 5.42 24.81
C SER A 116 -42.35 4.23 25.37
N SER A 117 -41.63 3.17 25.77
CA SER A 117 -41.75 2.31 26.97
C SER A 117 -43.11 1.88 27.57
N ARG A 118 -43.24 0.57 27.91
CA ARG A 118 -43.36 0.03 29.29
C ARG A 118 -43.56 -1.51 29.34
N HIS A 119 -42.96 -2.14 30.36
CA HIS A 119 -43.14 -3.53 30.85
C HIS A 119 -44.50 -3.73 31.58
N PRO A 120 -44.88 -4.97 31.97
CA PRO A 120 -44.56 -5.49 33.31
C PRO A 120 -44.20 -7.01 33.40
N ASP A 121 -44.03 -7.45 34.65
CA ASP A 121 -43.36 -8.61 35.27
C ASP A 121 -43.83 -10.05 34.99
N GLY A 122 -42.98 -11.00 35.41
CA GLY A 122 -43.12 -12.46 35.24
C GLY A 122 -43.49 -13.25 36.50
N ALA A 123 -43.49 -14.59 36.36
CA ALA A 123 -43.30 -15.62 37.41
C ALA A 123 -43.37 -17.04 36.78
N GLU A 124 -42.39 -17.90 37.08
CA GLU A 124 -42.42 -19.36 36.86
C GLU A 124 -43.22 -20.09 37.97
N PRO A 125 -43.47 -21.41 37.86
CA PRO A 125 -42.54 -22.34 38.53
C PRO A 125 -42.29 -23.70 37.82
N ALA A 126 -41.26 -24.39 38.33
CA ALA A 126 -40.62 -25.62 37.89
C ALA A 126 -41.40 -26.94 38.11
N GLY A 127 -40.96 -28.00 37.43
CA GLY A 127 -41.30 -29.40 37.74
C GLY A 127 -40.65 -30.43 36.79
N ALA A 128 -39.82 -31.32 37.34
CA ALA A 128 -38.99 -32.30 36.65
C ALA A 128 -39.73 -33.56 36.16
N SER A 129 -39.24 -34.23 35.10
CA SER A 129 -38.70 -35.62 35.14
C SER A 129 -38.67 -36.31 33.74
N SER A 130 -37.48 -36.83 33.40
CA SER A 130 -37.12 -38.05 32.64
C SER A 130 -38.07 -38.69 31.61
N ARG A 131 -37.58 -38.87 30.36
CA ARG A 131 -37.36 -40.17 29.65
C ARG A 131 -37.18 -40.01 28.13
N GLN A 132 -36.03 -40.44 27.61
CA GLN A 132 -35.89 -41.07 26.27
C GLN A 132 -36.08 -42.61 26.43
N PRO A 133 -36.19 -43.47 25.40
CA PRO A 133 -35.85 -43.29 23.97
C PRO A 133 -36.87 -43.90 22.96
N GLY A 134 -36.71 -43.58 21.65
CA GLY A 134 -37.41 -44.30 20.58
C GLY A 134 -37.34 -43.63 19.21
N GLU A 135 -36.28 -43.88 18.45
CA GLU A 135 -36.25 -43.87 16.97
C GLU A 135 -36.20 -45.35 16.49
N PRO A 136 -36.41 -45.71 15.21
CA PRO A 136 -36.50 -44.86 14.02
C PRO A 136 -37.67 -45.21 13.07
N SER A 137 -38.10 -44.28 12.22
CA SER A 137 -38.82 -44.63 10.98
C SER A 137 -38.56 -43.60 9.88
N HIS A 138 -38.05 -44.13 8.77
CA HIS A 138 -37.67 -43.48 7.53
C HIS A 138 -38.76 -42.56 6.95
N HIS A 139 -38.50 -41.25 6.92
CA HIS A 139 -39.13 -40.34 5.95
C HIS A 139 -38.08 -39.44 5.30
N SER A 140 -37.73 -39.82 4.08
CA SER A 140 -36.88 -39.10 3.14
C SER A 140 -37.57 -37.81 2.70
N SER A 141 -37.39 -36.72 3.45
CA SER A 141 -37.70 -35.37 2.96
C SER A 141 -36.47 -34.79 2.27
N PRO A 142 -36.59 -34.25 1.05
CA PRO A 142 -35.46 -33.66 0.34
C PRO A 142 -35.04 -32.38 1.07
N ARG A 143 -33.77 -32.35 1.53
CA ARG A 143 -33.14 -31.13 2.03
C ARG A 143 -33.21 -30.05 0.95
N PRO A 144 -33.46 -28.77 1.30
CA PRO A 144 -33.30 -27.67 0.36
C PRO A 144 -31.87 -27.71 -0.17
N GLU A 145 -31.72 -27.85 -1.49
CA GLU A 145 -30.41 -27.72 -2.14
C GLU A 145 -29.82 -26.36 -1.75
N GLU A 146 -28.72 -26.37 -1.00
CA GLU A 146 -27.90 -25.17 -0.84
C GLU A 146 -27.56 -24.67 -2.25
N PRO A 147 -27.70 -23.36 -2.54
CA PRO A 147 -27.42 -22.83 -3.86
C PRO A 147 -25.99 -23.22 -4.23
N ARG A 148 -25.85 -23.96 -5.34
CA ARG A 148 -24.56 -24.39 -5.88
C ARG A 148 -23.66 -23.17 -5.96
N ARG A 149 -22.75 -23.04 -4.98
CA ARG A 149 -21.82 -21.91 -4.86
C ARG A 149 -21.17 -21.73 -6.23
N SER A 150 -21.36 -20.57 -6.82
CA SER A 150 -20.80 -20.22 -8.14
C SER A 150 -19.30 -19.95 -8.02
N GLY A 151 -18.57 -20.94 -7.49
CA GLY A 151 -17.13 -20.92 -7.42
C GLY A 151 -16.55 -20.90 -8.83
N GLY A 152 -15.40 -20.24 -8.98
CA GLY A 152 -14.74 -20.12 -10.27
C GLY A 152 -14.52 -21.46 -10.97
N SER A 153 -14.46 -21.45 -12.31
CA SER A 153 -14.23 -22.66 -13.10
C SER A 153 -13.08 -23.49 -12.53
N ARG A 154 -13.36 -24.75 -12.14
CA ARG A 154 -12.36 -25.66 -11.54
C ARG A 154 -11.11 -25.79 -12.41
N ARG A 155 -11.27 -25.70 -13.74
CA ARG A 155 -10.17 -25.72 -14.72
C ARG A 155 -9.30 -24.46 -14.62
N GLN A 156 -9.93 -23.29 -14.46
CA GLN A 156 -9.23 -22.01 -14.25
C GLN A 156 -8.46 -22.01 -12.92
N ILE A 157 -9.06 -22.51 -11.84
CA ILE A 157 -8.40 -22.62 -10.53
C ILE A 157 -7.14 -23.48 -10.64
N ARG A 158 -7.25 -24.69 -11.21
CA ARG A 158 -6.09 -25.58 -11.42
C ARG A 158 -4.98 -24.94 -12.26
N HIS A 159 -5.36 -24.22 -13.32
CA HIS A 159 -4.41 -23.52 -14.18
C HIS A 159 -3.65 -22.42 -13.41
N LEU A 160 -4.36 -21.61 -12.63
CA LEU A 160 -3.75 -20.55 -11.82
C LEU A 160 -2.85 -21.11 -10.70
N GLU A 161 -3.23 -22.22 -10.07
CA GLU A 161 -2.39 -22.93 -9.09
C GLU A 161 -1.13 -23.52 -9.72
N HIS A 162 -1.24 -24.08 -10.93
CA HIS A 162 -0.07 -24.52 -11.69
C HIS A 162 0.84 -23.32 -12.02
N LEU A 163 0.29 -22.20 -12.48
CA LEU A 163 1.05 -21.00 -12.80
C LEU A 163 1.76 -20.41 -11.58
N LEU A 164 1.15 -20.47 -10.38
CA LEU A 164 1.82 -20.12 -9.12
C LEU A 164 3.06 -20.99 -8.87
N ARG A 165 2.97 -22.31 -9.09
CA ARG A 165 4.12 -23.23 -8.92
C ARG A 165 5.23 -22.94 -9.92
N VAL A 166 4.89 -22.65 -11.18
CA VAL A 166 5.85 -22.26 -12.21
C VAL A 166 6.56 -20.96 -11.81
N TYR A 167 5.82 -19.94 -11.36
CA TYR A 167 6.43 -18.68 -10.91
C TYR A 167 7.27 -18.85 -9.65
N ALA A 168 6.85 -19.67 -8.68
CA ALA A 168 7.64 -19.95 -7.49
C ALA A 168 8.99 -20.61 -7.85
N SER A 169 8.99 -21.55 -8.79
CA SER A 169 10.21 -22.23 -9.25
C SER A 169 11.15 -21.27 -9.98
N GLU A 170 10.62 -20.42 -10.85
CA GLU A 170 11.42 -19.42 -11.57
C GLU A 170 11.97 -18.33 -10.63
N ILE A 171 11.20 -17.91 -9.61
CA ILE A 171 11.69 -16.99 -8.58
C ILE A 171 12.89 -17.60 -7.84
N ARG A 172 12.83 -18.87 -7.44
CA ARG A 172 13.97 -19.54 -6.78
C ARG A 172 15.21 -19.56 -7.67
N ARG A 173 15.04 -19.92 -8.95
CA ARG A 173 16.12 -19.91 -9.94
C ARG A 173 16.76 -18.52 -10.12
N LEU A 174 15.96 -17.46 -10.11
CA LEU A 174 16.45 -16.08 -10.21
C LEU A 174 17.16 -15.62 -8.93
N GLN A 175 16.73 -16.10 -7.75
CA GLN A 175 17.36 -15.80 -6.47
C GLN A 175 18.74 -16.44 -6.30
N GLU A 176 18.95 -17.60 -6.92
CA GLU A 176 20.24 -18.31 -6.94
C GLU A 176 21.22 -17.75 -7.97
N ARG A 177 20.75 -16.94 -8.92
CA ARG A 177 21.61 -16.39 -9.96
C ARG A 177 22.50 -15.28 -9.40
N GLU A 178 23.80 -15.43 -9.60
CA GLU A 178 24.78 -14.37 -9.34
C GLU A 178 24.64 -13.25 -10.37
N LEU A 179 24.78 -11.99 -9.92
CA LEU A 179 24.73 -10.80 -10.78
C LEU A 179 26.14 -10.21 -10.91
N ASP A 180 26.55 -9.96 -12.15
CA ASP A 180 27.76 -9.18 -12.41
C ASP A 180 27.48 -7.65 -12.34
N LEU A 181 28.55 -6.86 -12.37
CA LEU A 181 28.46 -5.40 -12.27
C LEU A 181 27.69 -4.75 -13.45
N ALA A 182 27.72 -5.36 -14.63
CA ALA A 182 27.00 -4.85 -15.80
C ALA A 182 25.49 -5.13 -15.69
N GLU A 183 25.13 -6.30 -15.19
CA GLU A 183 23.77 -6.72 -14.93
C GLU A 183 23.10 -5.89 -13.83
N LEU A 184 23.85 -5.40 -12.83
CA LEU A 184 23.31 -4.49 -11.80
C LEU A 184 22.72 -3.19 -12.40
N ASP A 185 23.30 -2.69 -13.51
CA ASP A 185 22.81 -1.50 -14.22
C ASP A 185 21.78 -1.83 -15.32
N SER A 186 21.50 -3.12 -15.55
CA SER A 186 20.53 -3.59 -16.55
C SER A 186 19.08 -3.46 -16.08
N ALA A 187 18.20 -3.00 -16.96
CA ALA A 187 16.76 -2.92 -16.70
C ALA A 187 16.09 -4.31 -16.63
N ASP A 188 16.72 -5.32 -17.22
CA ASP A 188 16.27 -6.71 -17.23
C ASP A 188 17.22 -7.60 -16.42
N SER A 189 17.80 -7.06 -15.35
CA SER A 189 18.59 -7.83 -14.39
C SER A 189 17.76 -8.93 -13.71
N PRO A 190 18.37 -10.06 -13.32
CA PRO A 190 17.67 -11.15 -12.63
C PRO A 190 16.86 -10.67 -11.41
N TYR A 191 17.42 -9.74 -10.64
CA TYR A 191 16.76 -9.09 -9.51
C TYR A 191 15.47 -8.35 -9.89
N LEU A 192 15.49 -7.58 -10.99
CA LEU A 192 14.28 -6.88 -11.45
C LEU A 192 13.26 -7.84 -12.04
N GLN A 193 13.70 -8.91 -12.70
CA GLN A 193 12.82 -9.98 -13.19
C GLN A 193 12.11 -10.68 -12.03
N GLU A 194 12.82 -11.02 -10.96
CA GLU A 194 12.27 -11.62 -9.74
C GLU A 194 11.13 -10.77 -9.15
N ASN A 195 11.37 -9.45 -8.99
CA ASN A 195 10.35 -8.51 -8.51
C ASN A 195 9.12 -8.44 -9.44
N ARG A 196 9.31 -8.45 -10.78
CA ARG A 196 8.19 -8.49 -11.74
C ARG A 196 7.37 -9.78 -11.60
N LEU A 197 8.01 -10.92 -11.40
CA LEU A 197 7.35 -12.21 -11.17
C LEU A 197 6.61 -12.24 -9.83
N LYS A 198 7.21 -11.79 -8.73
CA LYS A 198 6.53 -11.67 -7.42
C LYS A 198 5.25 -10.82 -7.51
N ARG A 199 5.28 -9.69 -8.24
CA ARG A 199 4.09 -8.86 -8.48
C ARG A 199 3.02 -9.56 -9.31
N ARG A 200 3.39 -10.37 -10.31
CA ARG A 200 2.45 -11.19 -11.09
C ARG A 200 1.86 -12.30 -10.23
N MET A 201 2.67 -12.96 -9.42
CA MET A 201 2.28 -13.99 -8.47
C MET A 201 1.20 -13.48 -7.50
N MET A 202 1.38 -12.30 -6.92
CA MET A 202 0.36 -11.70 -6.03
C MET A 202 -0.96 -11.37 -6.73
N ARG A 203 -0.94 -11.04 -8.04
CA ARG A 203 -2.17 -10.84 -8.82
C ARG A 203 -2.92 -12.16 -9.02
N ILE A 204 -2.19 -13.23 -9.32
CA ILE A 204 -2.77 -14.57 -9.44
C ILE A 204 -3.34 -15.03 -8.10
N PHE A 205 -2.61 -14.84 -7.00
CA PHE A 205 -3.07 -15.16 -5.65
C PHE A 205 -4.40 -14.46 -5.32
N ARG A 206 -4.50 -13.15 -5.53
CA ARG A 206 -5.75 -12.41 -5.32
C ARG A 206 -6.90 -12.93 -6.18
N ARG A 207 -6.62 -13.29 -7.44
CA ARG A 207 -7.63 -13.87 -8.33
C ARG A 207 -8.08 -15.25 -7.85
N LEU A 208 -7.16 -16.07 -7.35
CA LEU A 208 -7.48 -17.37 -6.74
C LEU A 208 -8.35 -17.20 -5.49
N CYS A 209 -8.04 -16.24 -4.61
CA CYS A 209 -8.87 -15.94 -3.44
C CYS A 209 -10.30 -15.56 -3.85
N GLN A 210 -10.46 -14.74 -4.89
CA GLN A 210 -11.79 -14.39 -5.43
C GLN A 210 -12.53 -15.60 -5.97
N LEU A 211 -11.87 -16.46 -6.76
CA LEU A 211 -12.49 -17.64 -7.37
C LEU A 211 -12.86 -18.72 -6.35
N LYS A 212 -12.13 -18.77 -5.22
CA LYS A 212 -12.35 -19.69 -4.10
C LYS A 212 -13.23 -19.10 -2.99
N GLU A 213 -13.69 -17.85 -3.15
CA GLU A 213 -14.49 -17.12 -2.15
C GLU A 213 -13.82 -17.08 -0.76
N CYS A 214 -12.50 -16.90 -0.72
CA CYS A 214 -11.74 -16.82 0.53
C CYS A 214 -11.04 -15.46 0.68
N SER A 215 -10.67 -15.14 1.92
CA SER A 215 -9.91 -13.92 2.22
C SER A 215 -8.55 -13.90 1.51
N SER A 216 -8.04 -12.71 1.20
CA SER A 216 -6.69 -12.51 0.67
C SER A 216 -5.63 -12.33 1.76
N LEU A 217 -5.98 -12.59 3.02
CA LEU A 217 -5.05 -12.59 4.14
C LEU A 217 -4.03 -13.71 3.97
N THR A 218 -2.78 -13.39 4.26
CA THR A 218 -1.64 -14.30 4.11
C THR A 218 -1.16 -14.87 5.44
N GLY A 219 -1.73 -14.42 6.56
CA GLY A 219 -1.31 -14.82 7.90
C GLY A 219 -0.12 -14.03 8.41
N ARG A 220 0.18 -12.87 7.80
CA ARG A 220 1.31 -12.03 8.21
C ARG A 220 1.11 -11.42 9.57
N VAL A 221 2.22 -11.16 10.27
CA VAL A 221 2.19 -10.50 11.58
C VAL A 221 1.61 -9.08 11.47
N LEU A 222 1.82 -8.39 10.35
CA LEU A 222 1.18 -7.09 10.10
C LEU A 222 -0.35 -7.14 10.01
N GLU A 223 -0.93 -8.30 9.68
CA GLU A 223 -2.39 -8.49 9.61
C GLU A 223 -3.02 -8.70 11.00
N GLN A 224 -2.20 -9.00 12.02
CA GLN A 224 -2.66 -9.20 13.39
C GLN A 224 -3.11 -7.88 14.03
N ARG A 225 -4.33 -7.88 14.56
CA ARG A 225 -4.94 -6.73 15.20
C ARG A 225 -4.28 -6.43 16.54
N ILE A 226 -3.76 -5.22 16.70
CA ILE A 226 -3.21 -4.74 17.96
C ILE A 226 -4.37 -4.32 18.88
N ARG A 227 -4.45 -5.02 20.01
CA ARG A 227 -5.16 -4.66 21.26
C ARG A 227 -4.85 -3.23 21.72
N PHE A 228 -5.78 -2.33 22.00
CA PHE A 228 -5.43 -1.12 22.79
C PHE A 228 -6.40 -0.91 23.97
N ARG A 229 -5.84 -0.88 25.18
CA ARG A 229 -6.56 -0.70 26.46
C ARG A 229 -5.79 0.21 27.42
N GLY A 230 -5.00 1.16 26.89
CA GLY A 230 -4.10 2.00 27.69
C GLY A 230 -4.81 3.06 28.53
N THR A 231 -6.10 3.34 28.29
CA THR A 231 -6.85 4.37 29.03
C THR A 231 -8.04 3.78 29.79
N ARG A 232 -8.55 4.52 30.78
CA ARG A 232 -9.78 4.16 31.52
C ARG A 232 -11.05 4.37 30.71
N TYR A 233 -10.97 4.99 29.53
CA TYR A 233 -12.12 5.37 28.69
C TYR A 233 -12.23 4.41 27.49
N PRO A 234 -13.22 3.48 27.48
CA PRO A 234 -13.38 2.52 26.39
C PRO A 234 -13.59 3.17 25.01
N GLU A 235 -14.22 4.35 24.97
CA GLU A 235 -14.49 5.13 23.76
C GLU A 235 -13.19 5.59 23.10
N VAL A 236 -12.25 6.08 23.91
CA VAL A 236 -10.90 6.47 23.50
C VAL A 236 -10.15 5.24 23.02
N ASN A 237 -10.19 4.14 23.81
CA ASN A 237 -9.51 2.90 23.48
C ASN A 237 -9.94 2.35 22.12
N ARG A 238 -11.26 2.24 21.87
CA ARG A 238 -11.83 1.78 20.58
C ARG A 238 -11.47 2.69 19.42
N ARG A 239 -11.27 3.99 19.67
CA ARG A 239 -10.93 4.95 18.62
C ARG A 239 -9.45 4.83 18.22
N ILE A 240 -8.55 4.79 19.20
CA ILE A 240 -7.12 4.54 18.97
C ILE A 240 -6.93 3.15 18.33
N GLU A 241 -7.59 2.11 18.86
CA GLU A 241 -7.48 0.75 18.32
C GLU A 241 -7.90 0.68 16.83
N ARG A 242 -8.99 1.33 16.45
CA ARG A 242 -9.42 1.38 15.05
C ARG A 242 -8.43 2.14 14.17
N PHE A 243 -7.78 3.17 14.72
CA PHE A 243 -6.84 4.00 13.97
C PHE A 243 -5.52 3.27 13.69
N ILE A 244 -4.93 2.64 14.70
CA ILE A 244 -3.62 1.95 14.60
C ILE A 244 -3.67 0.67 13.77
N ASN A 245 -4.86 0.09 13.58
CA ASN A 245 -5.08 -1.12 12.80
C ASN A 245 -5.50 -0.85 11.34
N ARG A 246 -5.42 0.40 10.88
CA ARG A 246 -5.55 0.72 9.44
C ARG A 246 -4.32 0.25 8.66
N PRO A 247 -4.46 -0.08 7.37
CA PRO A 247 -3.30 -0.41 6.53
C PRO A 247 -2.32 0.76 6.50
N ASP A 248 -1.03 0.47 6.62
CA ASP A 248 0.09 1.42 6.62
C ASP A 248 0.04 2.54 7.68
N ALA A 249 -0.83 2.42 8.69
CA ALA A 249 -0.90 3.39 9.77
C ALA A 249 0.35 3.34 10.66
N PHE A 250 1.02 4.48 10.79
CA PHE A 250 2.06 4.72 11.78
C PHE A 250 1.88 6.13 12.33
N PRO A 251 1.10 6.27 13.41
CA PRO A 251 0.66 7.58 13.88
C PRO A 251 1.80 8.33 14.56
N ASP A 252 1.77 9.65 14.45
CA ASP A 252 2.56 10.52 15.32
C ASP A 252 1.79 10.88 16.61
N TYR A 253 2.42 11.67 17.49
CA TYR A 253 1.78 12.13 18.72
C TYR A 253 0.52 12.97 18.45
N SER A 254 0.55 13.82 17.43
CA SER A 254 -0.55 14.73 17.09
C SER A 254 -1.77 13.95 16.60
N ASP A 255 -1.56 12.88 15.85
CA ASP A 255 -2.59 11.97 15.40
C ASP A 255 -3.30 11.30 16.58
N ILE A 256 -2.54 10.76 17.55
CA ILE A 256 -3.12 10.14 18.76
C ILE A 256 -3.89 11.17 19.58
N LEU A 257 -3.33 12.37 19.78
CA LEU A 257 -4.01 13.46 20.49
C LEU A 257 -5.30 13.88 19.79
N ARG A 258 -5.31 13.93 18.44
CA ARG A 258 -6.51 14.22 17.64
C ARG A 258 -7.58 13.16 17.84
N GLU A 259 -7.21 11.88 17.87
CA GLU A 259 -8.17 10.80 18.14
C GLU A 259 -8.75 10.89 19.56
N ILE A 260 -7.94 11.20 20.57
CA ILE A 260 -8.40 11.40 21.96
C ILE A 260 -9.34 12.60 22.08
N ARG A 261 -8.96 13.76 21.53
CA ARG A 261 -9.81 14.97 21.50
C ARG A 261 -11.14 14.68 20.81
N GLY A 262 -11.10 13.99 19.67
CA GLY A 262 -12.28 13.60 18.94
C GLY A 262 -13.18 12.63 19.72
N ALA A 263 -12.62 11.68 20.48
CA ALA A 263 -13.39 10.79 21.34
C ALA A 263 -14.03 11.55 22.51
N SER A 264 -13.25 12.42 23.18
CA SER A 264 -13.72 13.25 24.29
C SER A 264 -14.89 14.14 23.90
N ALA A 265 -14.76 14.87 22.78
CA ALA A 265 -15.81 15.75 22.28
C ALA A 265 -17.08 15.00 21.85
N ARG A 266 -16.91 13.83 21.21
CA ARG A 266 -18.05 13.03 20.72
C ARG A 266 -18.86 12.40 21.85
N HIS A 267 -18.19 12.00 22.94
CA HIS A 267 -18.82 11.26 24.04
C HIS A 267 -18.99 12.11 25.31
N GLY A 268 -18.69 13.41 25.27
CA GLY A 268 -18.88 14.31 26.40
C GLY A 268 -18.06 13.92 27.63
N LEU A 269 -16.82 13.43 27.44
CA LEU A 269 -16.02 12.86 28.55
C LEU A 269 -15.48 13.90 29.55
N GLY A 270 -15.65 15.20 29.27
CA GLY A 270 -15.22 16.28 30.19
C GLY A 270 -13.71 16.36 30.43
N LEU A 271 -12.89 15.76 29.57
CA LEU A 271 -11.44 15.70 29.78
C LEU A 271 -10.78 17.08 29.58
N GLY A 272 -10.02 17.52 30.57
CA GLY A 272 -9.22 18.75 30.49
C GLY A 272 -8.05 18.62 29.51
N ARG A 273 -7.56 19.76 28.99
CA ARG A 273 -6.48 19.79 27.99
C ARG A 273 -5.22 19.04 28.44
N ARG A 274 -4.72 19.31 29.64
CA ARG A 274 -3.51 18.67 30.19
C ARG A 274 -3.71 17.17 30.37
N GLN A 275 -4.90 16.74 30.80
CA GLN A 275 -5.23 15.33 30.95
C GLN A 275 -5.22 14.59 29.59
N MET A 276 -5.77 15.20 28.55
CA MET A 276 -5.73 14.64 27.19
C MET A 276 -4.31 14.58 26.62
N GLU A 277 -3.48 15.58 26.89
CA GLU A 277 -2.07 15.62 26.46
C GLU A 277 -1.25 14.52 27.15
N ASN A 278 -1.40 14.34 28.47
CA ASN A 278 -0.75 13.24 29.20
C ASN A 278 -1.20 11.86 28.70
N MET A 279 -2.51 11.68 28.52
CA MET A 279 -3.08 10.45 27.97
C MET A 279 -2.56 10.15 26.55
N ALA A 280 -2.42 11.19 25.72
CA ALA A 280 -1.86 11.05 24.37
C ALA A 280 -0.39 10.65 24.40
N GLN A 281 0.40 11.19 25.32
CA GLN A 281 1.82 10.86 25.46
C GLN A 281 2.03 9.39 25.85
N GLU A 282 1.26 8.90 26.83
CA GLU A 282 1.30 7.49 27.25
C GLU A 282 0.82 6.56 26.14
N ALA A 283 -0.35 6.86 25.54
CA ALA A 283 -0.91 6.06 24.46
C ALA A 283 0.02 6.02 23.24
N PHE A 284 0.64 7.15 22.88
CA PHE A 284 1.58 7.22 21.77
C PHE A 284 2.81 6.32 21.99
N ARG A 285 3.39 6.32 23.19
CA ARG A 285 4.52 5.45 23.53
C ARG A 285 4.13 3.97 23.46
N GLU A 286 3.02 3.59 24.08
CA GLU A 286 2.55 2.19 24.10
C GLU A 286 2.24 1.69 22.69
N VAL A 287 1.47 2.46 21.92
CA VAL A 287 1.12 2.13 20.53
C VAL A 287 2.37 2.08 19.65
N GLY A 288 3.28 3.05 19.79
CA GLY A 288 4.52 3.11 19.03
C GLY A 288 5.37 1.86 19.22
N ASN A 289 5.56 1.45 20.47
CA ASN A 289 6.30 0.22 20.80
C ASN A 289 5.65 -1.02 20.17
N ARG A 290 4.34 -1.17 20.30
CA ARG A 290 3.61 -2.32 19.70
C ARG A 290 3.66 -2.33 18.18
N LEU A 291 3.58 -1.17 17.54
CA LEU A 291 3.69 -1.06 16.07
C LEU A 291 5.09 -1.38 15.59
N GLN A 292 6.13 -0.92 16.29
CA GLN A 292 7.52 -1.25 16.00
C GLN A 292 7.79 -2.74 16.17
N GLU A 293 7.38 -3.32 17.30
CA GLU A 293 7.53 -4.75 17.56
C GLU A 293 6.81 -5.59 16.51
N ARG A 294 5.56 -5.26 16.15
CA ARG A 294 4.82 -5.94 15.08
C ARG A 294 5.54 -5.89 13.74
N ARG A 295 6.12 -4.73 13.38
CA ARG A 295 6.90 -4.57 12.14
C ARG A 295 8.22 -5.34 12.19
N HIS A 296 8.88 -5.36 13.34
CA HIS A 296 10.12 -6.10 13.55
C HIS A 296 9.88 -7.61 13.44
N LEU A 297 8.87 -8.13 14.12
CA LEU A 297 8.48 -9.54 14.02
C LEU A 297 8.08 -9.91 12.60
N ASP A 298 7.29 -9.07 11.91
CA ASP A 298 6.93 -9.31 10.52
C ASP A 298 8.16 -9.37 9.60
N LEU A 299 9.14 -8.50 9.81
CA LEU A 299 10.42 -8.57 9.11
C LEU A 299 11.11 -9.91 9.41
N VAL A 300 11.35 -10.24 10.68
CA VAL A 300 12.10 -11.43 11.09
C VAL A 300 11.45 -12.72 10.55
N TYR A 301 10.14 -12.87 10.66
CA TYR A 301 9.44 -14.08 10.19
C TYR A 301 9.32 -14.19 8.67
N ASN A 302 9.47 -13.09 7.93
CA ASN A 302 9.29 -13.06 6.47
C ASN A 302 10.55 -12.54 5.76
N PHE A 303 11.70 -12.61 6.41
CA PHE A 303 12.97 -12.15 5.87
C PHE A 303 13.59 -13.21 4.95
N GLY A 304 14.22 -12.74 3.87
CA GLY A 304 15.08 -13.57 3.05
C GLY A 304 14.34 -14.51 2.09
N SER A 305 14.91 -15.71 1.91
CA SER A 305 14.45 -16.75 0.99
C SER A 305 14.94 -18.13 1.46
N HIS A 306 14.71 -19.17 0.64
CA HIS A 306 15.22 -20.53 0.90
C HIS A 306 16.73 -20.61 1.11
N LEU A 307 17.49 -19.62 0.62
CA LEU A 307 18.94 -19.51 0.83
C LEU A 307 19.32 -19.10 2.26
N THR A 308 18.42 -18.45 3.00
CA THR A 308 18.67 -17.90 4.34
C THR A 308 17.88 -18.61 5.45
N ASP A 309 16.93 -19.49 5.11
CA ASP A 309 16.04 -20.16 6.07
C ASP A 309 16.79 -21.02 7.11
N GLN A 310 18.01 -21.48 6.79
CA GLN A 310 18.82 -22.31 7.68
C GLN A 310 19.80 -21.51 8.56
N TYR A 311 19.69 -20.18 8.58
CA TYR A 311 20.62 -19.32 9.31
C TYR A 311 20.65 -19.59 10.83
N ARG A 312 21.84 -19.97 11.29
CA ARG A 312 22.34 -20.14 12.67
C ARG A 312 22.96 -18.89 13.31
N PRO A 313 22.43 -18.17 14.32
CA PRO A 313 23.31 -17.31 15.12
C PRO A 313 24.31 -18.22 15.86
N GLY A 314 25.60 -17.97 15.65
CA GLY A 314 26.71 -18.78 16.21
C GLY A 314 27.00 -18.49 17.68
#